data_AF-A0A961EIF7-F1
#
_entry.id   AF-A0A961EIF7-F1
#
_cell.length_a   1.000
_cell.length_b   1.000
_cell.length_c   1.000
_cell.angle_alpha   90.00
_cell.angle_beta   90.00
_cell.angle_gamma   90.00
#
_symmetry.space_group_name_H-M   'P 1'
#
loop_
_entity.id
_entity.type
_entity.pdbx_description
1 polymer ?
#
loop_
_entity_poly.entity_id
_entity_poly.type
_entity_poly.pdbx_seq_one_letter_code
_entity_poly.pdbx_strand_id
1 'polypeptide(L)'
;MIDIKLLADDPDRVKASQAARGDDPALVDQVLDADAKRRAALTEFEQLRARQKSMGKEIASAQGEEKQKLLHETKSIAAEVKRLQATADEMVATRDELLMSIGNVIIDGVP
;
A
#
# COMPACT_ATOMS: atom_id res chain seq x y z
N MET A 1 7.46 0.44 -19.19
CA MET A 1 7.30 0.06 -17.78
C MET A 1 6.72 -1.34 -17.76
N ILE A 2 7.36 -2.25 -17.02
CA ILE A 2 6.88 -3.62 -16.86
C ILE A 2 5.53 -3.64 -16.11
N ASP A 3 4.63 -4.56 -16.48
CA ASP A 3 3.35 -4.70 -15.77
C ASP A 3 3.61 -5.31 -14.39
N ILE A 4 3.12 -4.66 -13.33
CA ILE A 4 3.21 -5.18 -11.97
C ILE A 4 2.56 -6.56 -11.81
N LYS A 5 1.56 -6.88 -12.64
CA LYS A 5 0.97 -8.24 -12.67
C LYS A 5 2.01 -9.28 -13.04
N LEU A 6 2.91 -8.98 -13.98
CA LEU A 6 3.98 -9.91 -14.35
C LEU A 6 4.92 -10.17 -13.17
N LEU A 7 5.21 -9.15 -12.37
CA LEU A 7 6.02 -9.29 -11.15
C LEU A 7 5.29 -10.13 -10.09
N ALA A 8 3.97 -10.01 -9.98
CA ALA A 8 3.17 -10.76 -9.02
C ALA A 8 2.93 -12.22 -9.45
N ASP A 9 2.73 -12.45 -10.75
CA ASP A 9 2.40 -13.77 -11.30
C ASP A 9 3.65 -14.65 -11.49
N ASP A 10 4.80 -14.05 -11.86
CA ASP A 10 6.05 -14.77 -12.12
C ASP A 10 7.29 -13.93 -11.71
N PRO A 11 7.48 -13.69 -10.39
CA PRO A 11 8.60 -12.87 -9.89
C PRO A 11 9.96 -13.46 -10.25
N ASP A 12 10.10 -14.78 -10.25
CA ASP A 12 11.38 -15.47 -10.46
C ASP A 12 11.89 -15.25 -11.89
N ARG A 13 10.99 -15.27 -12.88
CA ARG A 13 11.35 -14.95 -14.26
C ARG A 13 11.83 -13.51 -14.42
N VAL A 14 11.18 -12.56 -13.75
CA VAL A 14 11.60 -11.15 -13.79
C VAL A 14 12.96 -11.00 -13.11
N LYS A 15 13.16 -11.60 -11.93
CA LYS A 15 14.44 -11.60 -11.21
C LYS A 15 15.58 -12.19 -12.03
N ALA A 16 15.35 -13.34 -12.68
CA ALA A 16 16.33 -13.96 -13.56
C ALA A 16 16.69 -13.04 -14.74
N SER A 17 15.71 -12.37 -15.33
CA SER A 17 15.95 -11.36 -16.37
C SER A 17 16.78 -10.18 -15.87
N GLN A 18 16.50 -9.66 -14.67
CA GLN A 18 17.27 -8.58 -14.07
C GLN A 18 18.73 -9.02 -13.83
N ALA A 19 18.93 -10.20 -13.24
CA ALA A 19 20.26 -10.75 -13.02
C ALA A 19 21.04 -10.94 -14.34
N ALA A 20 20.38 -11.44 -15.39
CA ALA A 20 21.00 -11.61 -16.71
C ALA A 20 21.43 -10.29 -17.37
N ARG A 21 20.78 -9.17 -17.02
CA ARG A 21 21.14 -7.81 -17.47
C ARG A 21 22.23 -7.16 -16.60
N GLY A 22 22.58 -7.77 -15.47
CA GLY A 22 23.44 -7.17 -14.45
C GLY A 22 22.71 -6.15 -13.55
N ASP A 23 21.37 -6.11 -13.60
CA ASP A 23 20.53 -5.29 -12.72
C ASP A 23 20.32 -6.00 -11.37
N ASP A 24 19.84 -5.25 -10.36
CA ASP A 24 19.52 -5.78 -9.04
C ASP A 24 18.15 -6.52 -9.03
N PRO A 25 18.11 -7.86 -8.81
CA PRO A 25 16.86 -8.61 -8.72
C PRO A 25 16.03 -8.26 -7.48
N ALA A 26 16.64 -7.69 -6.43
CA ALA A 26 15.93 -7.31 -5.21
C ALA A 26 14.92 -6.18 -5.44
N LEU A 27 15.04 -5.43 -6.55
CA LEU A 27 14.05 -4.44 -6.95
C LEU A 27 12.66 -5.07 -7.15
N VAL A 28 12.59 -6.31 -7.64
CA VAL A 28 11.31 -7.03 -7.80
C VAL A 28 10.64 -7.24 -6.44
N ASP A 29 11.41 -7.67 -5.44
CA ASP A 29 10.89 -7.89 -4.08
C ASP A 29 10.45 -6.57 -3.44
N GLN A 30 11.20 -5.49 -3.64
CA GLN A 30 10.85 -4.17 -3.12
C GLN A 30 9.56 -3.63 -3.73
N VAL A 31 9.32 -3.83 -5.03
CA VAL A 31 8.04 -3.46 -5.68
C VAL A 31 6.87 -4.23 -5.07
N LEU A 32 7.04 -5.54 -4.89
CA LEU A 32 5.99 -6.40 -4.33
C LEU A 32 5.69 -6.06 -2.87
N ASP A 33 6.71 -5.76 -2.07
CA ASP A 33 6.56 -5.31 -0.69
C ASP A 33 5.85 -3.95 -0.59
N ALA A 34 6.22 -2.99 -1.45
CA ALA A 34 5.53 -1.69 -1.52
C ALA A 34 4.05 -1.86 -1.88
N ASP A 35 3.71 -2.70 -2.86
CA ASP A 35 2.31 -2.95 -3.21
C ASP A 35 1.56 -3.72 -2.10
N ALA A 36 2.21 -4.66 -1.41
CA ALA A 36 1.62 -5.35 -0.27
C ALA A 36 1.30 -4.38 0.88
N LYS A 37 2.25 -3.51 1.24
CA LYS A 37 2.06 -2.46 2.25
C LYS A 37 0.95 -1.49 1.87
N ARG A 38 0.88 -1.10 0.60
CA ARG A 38 -0.21 -0.26 0.08
C ARG A 38 -1.57 -0.92 0.27
N ARG A 39 -1.71 -2.19 -0.11
CA ARG A 39 -2.98 -2.95 0.03
C ARG A 39 -3.38 -3.09 1.51
N ALA A 40 -2.42 -3.35 2.39
CA ALA A 40 -2.65 -3.43 3.82
C ALA A 40 -3.13 -2.08 4.39
N ALA A 41 -2.44 -0.98 4.04
CA ALA A 41 -2.81 0.37 4.48
C ALA A 41 -4.21 0.78 4.00
N LEU A 42 -4.57 0.46 2.75
CA LEU A 42 -5.91 0.71 2.23
C LEU A 42 -6.99 -0.11 2.95
N THR A 43 -6.71 -1.38 3.23
CA THR A 43 -7.64 -2.25 3.96
C THR A 43 -7.92 -1.69 5.36
N GLU A 44 -6.87 -1.30 6.09
CA GLU A 44 -7.01 -0.71 7.42
C GLU A 44 -7.68 0.68 7.37
N PHE A 45 -7.35 1.49 6.35
CA PHE A 45 -7.98 2.79 6.12
C PHE A 45 -9.50 2.66 5.97
N GLU A 46 -9.97 1.71 5.16
CA GLU A 46 -11.39 1.46 4.94
C GLU A 46 -12.09 1.00 6.23
N GLN A 47 -11.45 0.11 7.00
CA GLN A 47 -11.96 -0.35 8.29
C GLN A 47 -12.11 0.81 9.29
N LEU A 48 -11.08 1.66 9.41
CA LEU A 48 -11.12 2.81 10.31
C LEU A 48 -12.09 3.89 9.84
N ARG A 49 -12.26 4.09 8.54
CA ARG A 49 -13.29 4.98 7.99
C ARG A 49 -14.69 4.48 8.31
N ALA A 50 -14.93 3.18 8.23
CA ALA A 50 -16.20 2.59 8.63
C ALA A 50 -16.47 2.79 10.14
N ARG A 51 -15.46 2.56 10.99
CA ARG A 51 -15.53 2.81 12.44
C ARG A 51 -15.75 4.28 12.77
N GLN A 52 -15.04 5.19 12.13
CA GLN A 52 -15.24 6.64 12.30
C GLN A 52 -16.69 7.04 11.99
N LYS A 53 -17.28 6.47 10.94
CA LYS A 53 -18.67 6.71 10.55
C LYS A 53 -19.67 6.14 11.55
N SER A 54 -19.42 4.97 12.15
CA SER A 54 -20.30 4.41 13.18
C SER A 54 -20.25 5.25 14.46
N MET A 55 -19.05 5.62 14.91
CA MET A 55 -18.85 6.47 16.09
C MET A 55 -19.50 7.85 15.95
N GLY A 56 -19.53 8.42 14.74
CA GLY A 56 -20.25 9.68 14.49
C GLY A 56 -21.75 9.60 14.85
N LYS A 57 -22.37 8.42 14.70
CA LYS A 57 -23.76 8.18 15.12
C LYS A 57 -23.87 8.04 16.64
N GLU A 58 -22.96 7.29 17.25
CA GLU A 58 -22.91 7.08 18.70
C GLU A 58 -22.68 8.41 19.45
N ILE A 59 -21.81 9.29 18.94
CA ILE A 59 -21.56 10.63 19.48
C ILE A 59 -22.80 11.51 19.46
N ALA A 60 -23.65 11.37 18.43
CA ALA A 60 -24.87 12.15 18.30
C ALA A 60 -25.89 11.79 19.40
N SER A 61 -25.92 10.52 19.83
CA SER A 61 -26.78 10.03 20.92
C SER A 61 -26.15 10.14 22.31
N ALA A 62 -24.82 10.17 22.43
CA ALA A 62 -24.12 10.20 23.71
C ALA A 62 -24.22 11.56 24.42
N GLN A 63 -24.13 11.56 25.74
CA GLN A 63 -24.16 12.75 26.59
C GLN A 63 -23.07 12.71 27.66
N GLY A 64 -22.77 13.87 28.25
CA GLY A 64 -21.84 13.97 29.39
C GLY A 64 -20.47 13.36 29.11
N GLU A 65 -20.00 12.53 30.03
CA GLU A 65 -18.65 11.93 30.01
C GLU A 65 -18.47 10.92 28.86
N GLU A 66 -19.52 10.17 28.50
CA GLU A 66 -19.49 9.22 27.38
C GLU A 66 -19.22 9.93 26.05
N LYS A 67 -19.89 11.07 25.83
CA LYS A 67 -19.65 11.89 24.64
C LYS A 67 -18.21 12.38 24.56
N GLN A 68 -17.62 12.77 25.69
CA GLN A 68 -16.22 13.21 25.72
C GLN A 68 -15.25 12.06 25.38
N LYS A 69 -15.51 10.85 25.89
CA LYS A 69 -14.72 9.65 25.57
C LYS A 69 -14.78 9.33 24.07
N LEU A 70 -15.97 9.32 23.48
CA LEU A 70 -16.15 9.04 22.05
C LEU A 70 -15.51 10.11 21.16
N LEU A 71 -15.57 11.39 21.55
CA LEU A 71 -14.88 12.47 20.84
C LEU A 71 -13.36 12.31 20.87
N HIS A 72 -12.79 11.88 22.00
CA HIS A 72 -11.36 11.62 22.12
C HIS A 72 -10.93 10.44 21.23
N GLU A 73 -11.62 9.31 21.29
CA GLU A 73 -11.33 8.14 20.45
C GLU A 73 -11.49 8.46 18.96
N THR A 74 -12.53 9.21 18.59
CA THR A 74 -12.75 9.63 17.19
C THR A 74 -11.62 10.50 16.65
N LYS A 75 -11.01 11.36 17.49
CA LYS A 75 -9.82 12.14 17.08
C LYS A 75 -8.62 11.24 16.80
N SER A 76 -8.39 10.21 17.62
CA SER A 76 -7.31 9.25 17.39
C SER A 76 -7.52 8.47 16.09
N ILE A 77 -8.74 7.99 15.84
CA ILE A 77 -9.08 7.31 14.58
C ILE A 77 -8.94 8.26 13.38
N ALA A 78 -9.34 9.53 13.51
CA ALA A 78 -9.18 10.50 12.43
C ALA A 78 -7.70 10.73 12.07
N ALA A 79 -6.82 10.76 13.08
CA ALA A 79 -5.38 10.84 12.86
C ALA A 79 -4.86 9.59 12.15
N GLU A 80 -5.32 8.40 12.54
CA GLU A 80 -4.90 7.14 11.93
C GLU A 80 -5.36 7.01 10.47
N VAL A 81 -6.61 7.35 10.18
CA VAL A 81 -7.13 7.43 8.81
C VAL A 81 -6.25 8.31 7.93
N LYS A 82 -5.82 9.47 8.44
CA LYS A 82 -4.94 10.37 7.70
C LYS A 82 -3.54 9.75 7.50
N ARG A 83 -3.01 9.06 8.51
CA ARG A 83 -1.72 8.35 8.41
C ARG A 83 -1.77 7.25 7.36
N LEU A 84 -2.78 6.38 7.42
CA LEU A 84 -2.92 5.25 6.50
C LEU A 84 -3.11 5.71 5.05
N GLN A 85 -3.86 6.80 4.82
CA GLN A 85 -3.95 7.41 3.50
C GLN A 85 -2.57 7.87 3.00
N ALA A 86 -1.82 8.60 3.82
CA ALA A 86 -0.49 9.07 3.46
C ALA A 86 0.48 7.91 3.19
N THR A 87 0.43 6.85 4.00
CA THR A 87 1.22 5.63 3.78
C THR A 87 0.83 4.95 2.47
N ALA A 88 -0.46 4.83 2.15
CA ALA A 88 -0.88 4.26 0.89
C ALA A 88 -0.37 5.09 -0.31
N ASP A 89 -0.44 6.42 -0.23
CA ASP A 89 0.05 7.32 -1.27
C ASP A 89 1.57 7.26 -1.43
N GLU A 90 2.32 7.20 -0.33
CA GLU A 90 3.77 7.03 -0.31
C GLU A 90 4.18 5.69 -0.95
N MET A 91 3.50 4.60 -0.61
CA MET A 91 3.79 3.28 -1.18
C MET A 91 3.45 3.21 -2.68
N VAL A 92 2.47 3.99 -3.18
CA VAL A 92 2.26 4.15 -4.63
C VAL A 92 3.47 4.82 -5.27
N ALA A 93 3.94 5.94 -4.71
CA ALA A 93 5.09 6.66 -5.24
C ALA A 93 6.35 5.79 -5.24
N THR A 94 6.68 5.14 -4.11
CA THR A 94 7.82 4.22 -4.01
C THR A 94 7.73 3.09 -5.02
N ARG A 95 6.56 2.46 -5.15
CA ARG A 95 6.34 1.39 -6.13
C ARG A 95 6.55 1.87 -7.55
N ASP A 96 6.03 3.05 -7.91
CA ASP A 96 6.12 3.59 -9.27
C ASP A 96 7.58 3.98 -9.60
N GLU A 97 8.32 4.53 -8.65
CA GLU A 97 9.76 4.80 -8.78
C GLU A 97 10.56 3.51 -9.01
N LEU A 98 10.29 2.46 -8.23
CA LEU A 98 10.95 1.16 -8.38
C LEU A 98 10.57 0.46 -9.70
N LEU A 99 9.32 0.60 -10.16
CA LEU A 99 8.90 0.05 -11.46
C LEU A 99 9.60 0.73 -12.64
N MET A 100 10.04 1.98 -12.49
CA MET A 100 10.84 2.68 -13.50
C MET A 100 12.27 2.16 -13.59
N SER A 101 12.82 1.54 -12.53
CA SER A 101 14.17 0.97 -12.54
C SER A 101 14.22 -0.49 -13.00
N ILE A 102 13.07 -1.16 -13.13
CA ILE A 102 13.00 -2.56 -13.60
C ILE A 102 12.95 -2.61 -15.13
N GLY A 103 13.91 -3.33 -15.71
CA GLY A 103 13.96 -3.61 -17.14
C GLY A 103 12.83 -4.53 -17.60
N ASN A 104 12.54 -4.51 -18.92
CA ASN A 104 11.61 -5.49 -19.49
C ASN A 104 12.20 -6.91 -19.42
N VAL A 105 11.35 -7.92 -19.29
CA VAL A 105 11.79 -9.33 -19.28
C VAL A 105 12.47 -9.71 -20.60
N ILE A 106 13.62 -10.37 -20.53
CA ILE A 106 14.30 -10.94 -21.71
C ILE A 106 13.38 -11.99 -22.37
N ILE A 107 13.32 -11.96 -23.70
CA ILE A 107 12.59 -12.95 -24.50
C ILE A 107 13.61 -13.89 -25.12
N ASP A 108 13.46 -15.20 -24.87
CA ASP A 108 14.34 -16.23 -25.45
C ASP A 108 14.33 -16.14 -26.98
N GLY A 109 15.52 -16.07 -27.58
CA GLY A 109 15.71 -15.99 -29.03
C GLY A 109 15.87 -14.58 -29.61
N VAL A 110 15.86 -13.53 -28.77
CA VAL A 110 16.27 -12.17 -29.18
C VAL A 110 17.74 -11.98 -28.77
N PRO A 111 18.67 -11.84 -29.73
CA PRO A 111 20.10 -11.66 -29.43
C PRO A 111 20.42 -10.32 -28.77
#